data_AF-A0A3Q3JKK8-F1
#
_entry.id   AF-A0A3Q3JKK8-F1
#
_cell.length_a   1.000
_cell.length_b   1.000
_cell.length_c   1.000
_cell.angle_alpha   90.00
_cell.angle_beta   90.00
_cell.angle_gamma   90.00
#
_symmetry.space_group_name_H-M   'P 1'
#
loop_
_entity.id
_entity.type
_entity.pdbx_description
1 polymer ?
#
loop_
_entity_poly.entity_id
_entity_poly.type
_entity_poly.pdbx_seq_one_letter_code
_entity_poly.pdbx_strand_id
1 'polypeptide(L)'
;MATACRLINSVEDDGSGFKFASHPKTKPERDEWGSGLEAMQCALQLEKKVNQALLDLHKLATQYADPHLCDFLERHYLNEQVEHMKKLGDYITNLTQMDASTNKMAEYLFDKHTLEGKS
;
A
#
# COMPACT_ATOMS: atom_id res chain seq x y z
N MET A 1 1.16 3.44 5.24
CA MET A 1 0.53 3.47 6.60
C MET A 1 -0.98 3.74 6.56
N ALA A 2 -1.49 4.57 5.65
CA ALA A 2 -2.93 4.88 5.58
C ALA A 2 -3.82 3.67 5.22
N THR A 3 -3.37 2.79 4.31
CA THR A 3 -4.13 1.62 3.83
C THR A 3 -4.42 0.59 4.95
N ALA A 4 -3.40 0.27 5.76
CA ALA A 4 -3.55 -0.66 6.89
C ALA A 4 -4.46 -0.12 8.01
N CYS A 5 -4.44 1.19 8.27
CA CYS A 5 -5.39 1.80 9.22
C CYS A 5 -6.83 1.83 8.66
N ARG A 6 -6.99 1.98 7.35
CA ARG A 6 -8.31 1.93 6.68
C ARG A 6 -8.93 0.53 6.77
N LEU A 7 -8.14 -0.52 6.55
CA LEU A 7 -8.57 -1.91 6.68
C LEU A 7 -9.09 -2.25 8.09
N ILE A 8 -8.39 -1.80 9.13
CA ILE A 8 -8.79 -2.05 10.53
C ILE A 8 -10.12 -1.37 10.83
N ASN A 9 -10.26 -0.09 10.46
CA ASN A 9 -11.49 0.67 10.75
C ASN A 9 -12.70 0.20 9.92
N SER A 10 -12.50 -0.23 8.67
CA SER A 10 -13.61 -0.68 7.81
C SER A 10 -14.15 -2.04 8.24
N VAL A 11 -13.30 -2.95 8.74
CA VAL A 11 -13.75 -4.27 9.24
C VAL A 11 -14.50 -4.14 10.58
N GLU A 12 -14.22 -3.09 11.36
CA GLU A 12 -14.98 -2.78 12.58
C GLU A 12 -16.39 -2.24 12.31
N ASP A 13 -16.61 -1.55 11.18
CA ASP A 13 -17.88 -0.91 10.83
C ASP A 13 -18.91 -1.89 10.20
N ASP A 14 -18.44 -2.92 9.49
CA ASP A 14 -19.28 -3.88 8.76
C ASP A 14 -20.05 -4.90 9.64
N GLY A 15 -20.04 -4.76 10.97
CA GLY A 15 -20.89 -5.55 11.87
C GLY A 15 -20.61 -7.07 11.92
N SER A 16 -19.57 -7.55 11.23
CA SER A 16 -19.21 -8.97 11.07
C SER A 16 -18.59 -9.61 12.33
N GLY A 17 -18.40 -8.85 13.42
CA GLY A 17 -17.88 -9.35 14.69
C GLY A 17 -16.39 -9.73 14.67
N PHE A 18 -15.68 -9.47 13.56
CA PHE A 18 -14.27 -9.83 13.40
C PHE A 18 -13.36 -8.80 14.09
N LYS A 19 -13.04 -9.03 15.38
CA LYS A 19 -12.14 -8.17 16.16
C LYS A 19 -10.68 -8.47 15.83
N PHE A 20 -10.05 -7.70 14.95
CA PHE A 20 -8.59 -7.67 14.85
C PHE A 20 -8.03 -6.98 16.10
N ALA A 21 -7.25 -7.71 16.91
CA ALA A 21 -6.55 -7.12 18.04
C ALA A 21 -5.58 -6.04 17.52
N SER A 22 -5.85 -4.78 17.86
CA SER A 22 -5.00 -3.65 17.51
C SER A 22 -3.64 -3.83 18.15
N HIS A 23 -2.66 -4.26 17.36
CA HIS A 23 -1.27 -4.25 17.81
C HIS A 23 -0.86 -2.77 18.01
N PRO A 24 -0.08 -2.45 19.05
CA PRO A 24 0.43 -1.10 19.21
C PRO A 24 1.13 -0.69 17.92
N LYS A 25 0.80 0.50 17.39
CA LYS A 25 1.47 1.08 16.22
C LYS A 25 2.95 1.21 16.56
N THR A 26 3.72 0.19 16.20
CA THR A 26 5.17 0.21 16.31
C THR A 26 5.67 1.37 15.47
N LYS A 27 6.63 2.13 16.01
CA LYS A 27 7.33 3.16 15.23
C LYS A 27 7.77 2.53 13.90
N PRO A 28 7.66 3.25 12.78
CA PRO A 28 8.19 2.77 11.52
C PRO A 28 9.66 2.39 11.74
N GLU A 29 10.08 1.25 11.20
CA GLU A 29 11.42 0.68 11.37
C GLU A 29 12.52 1.63 10.82
N ARG A 30 12.13 2.66 10.07
CA ARG A 30 12.99 3.65 9.45
C ARG A 30 12.30 5.02 9.42
N ASP A 31 12.91 6.01 10.08
CA ASP A 31 12.44 7.41 10.11
C ASP A 31 13.11 8.29 9.03
N GLU A 32 14.21 7.83 8.42
CA GLU A 32 14.92 8.54 7.35
C GLU A 32 15.02 7.68 6.07
N TRP A 33 14.49 8.21 4.97
CA TRP A 33 14.62 7.63 3.63
C TRP A 33 15.70 8.41 2.89
N GLY A 34 16.76 7.75 2.41
CA GLY A 34 17.93 8.43 1.85
C GLY A 34 17.64 9.20 0.56
N SER A 35 16.76 8.67 -0.30
CA SER A 35 16.26 9.31 -1.52
C SER A 35 14.79 8.94 -1.76
N GLY A 36 14.07 9.76 -2.54
CA GLY A 36 12.70 9.45 -2.95
C GLY A 36 12.56 8.10 -3.65
N LEU A 37 13.59 7.65 -4.38
CA LEU A 37 13.61 6.32 -5.00
C LEU A 37 13.61 5.20 -3.94
N GLU A 38 14.43 5.33 -2.90
CA GLU A 38 14.48 4.36 -1.80
C GLU A 38 13.16 4.35 -1.01
N ALA A 39 12.56 5.52 -0.79
CA ALA A 39 11.24 5.64 -0.16
C ALA A 39 10.15 4.91 -0.97
N MET A 40 10.10 5.12 -2.29
CA MET A 40 9.13 4.47 -3.17
C MET A 40 9.33 2.95 -3.25
N GLN A 41 10.59 2.49 -3.28
CA GLN A 41 10.90 1.05 -3.23
C GLN A 41 10.42 0.42 -1.93
N CYS A 42 10.62 1.08 -0.79
CA CYS A 42 10.12 0.55 0.48
C CYS A 42 8.60 0.60 0.58
N ALA A 43 7.97 1.66 0.09
CA ALA A 43 6.51 1.74 -0.01
C ALA A 43 5.95 0.55 -0.82
N LEU A 44 6.56 0.22 -1.96
CA LEU A 44 6.16 -0.93 -2.77
C LEU A 44 6.34 -2.26 -2.02
N GLN A 45 7.40 -2.43 -1.23
CA GLN A 45 7.59 -3.63 -0.41
C GLN A 45 6.54 -3.73 0.69
N LEU A 46 6.17 -2.61 1.31
CA LEU A 46 5.11 -2.57 2.31
C LEU A 46 3.75 -2.92 1.67
N GLU A 47 3.42 -2.37 0.51
CA GLU A 47 2.17 -2.69 -0.18
C GLU A 47 2.11 -4.16 -0.62
N LYS A 48 3.22 -4.76 -1.05
CA LYS A 48 3.29 -6.21 -1.29
C LYS A 48 2.96 -7.04 -0.05
N LYS A 49 3.47 -6.65 1.13
CA LYS A 49 3.17 -7.33 2.40
C LYS A 49 1.69 -7.21 2.75
N VAL A 50 1.10 -6.03 2.56
CA VAL A 50 -0.34 -5.80 2.81
C VAL A 50 -1.18 -6.62 1.83
N ASN A 51 -0.83 -6.63 0.54
CA ASN A 51 -1.53 -7.44 -0.46
C ASN A 51 -1.45 -8.94 -0.15
N GLN A 52 -0.31 -9.43 0.33
CA GLN A 52 -0.17 -10.81 0.76
C GLN A 52 -1.10 -11.13 1.94
N ALA A 53 -1.15 -10.25 2.96
CA ALA A 53 -2.04 -10.43 4.10
C ALA A 53 -3.53 -10.44 3.69
N LEU A 54 -3.91 -9.61 2.71
CA LEU A 54 -5.27 -9.61 2.14
C LEU A 54 -5.60 -10.90 1.40
N LEU A 55 -4.66 -11.43 0.60
CA LEU A 55 -4.84 -12.71 -0.08
C LEU A 55 -4.96 -13.87 0.90
N ASP A 56 -4.21 -13.84 2.01
CA ASP A 56 -4.30 -14.86 3.04
C ASP A 56 -5.63 -14.78 3.81
N LEU A 57 -6.14 -13.57 4.06
CA LEU A 57 -7.48 -13.36 4.61
C LEU A 57 -8.58 -13.83 3.65
N HIS A 58 -8.45 -13.56 2.35
CA HIS A 58 -9.39 -14.02 1.33
C HIS A 58 -9.44 -15.55 1.25
N LYS A 59 -8.27 -16.22 1.30
CA LYS A 59 -8.20 -17.68 1.40
C LYS A 59 -8.88 -18.20 2.65
N LEU A 60 -8.70 -17.53 3.79
CA LEU A 60 -9.36 -17.92 5.05
C LEU A 60 -10.88 -17.79 4.93
N ALA A 61 -11.38 -16.67 4.41
CA ALA A 61 -12.81 -16.45 4.15
C ALA A 61 -13.38 -17.54 3.21
N THR A 62 -12.62 -17.91 2.18
CA THR A 62 -12.98 -19.00 1.26
C THR A 62 -13.06 -20.35 2.00
N GLN A 63 -12.12 -20.65 2.90
CA GLN A 63 -12.12 -21.89 3.68
C GLN A 63 -13.31 -21.99 4.63
N TYR A 64 -13.74 -20.87 5.22
CA TYR A 64 -14.92 -20.80 6.09
C TYR A 64 -16.24 -20.64 5.32
N ALA A 65 -16.18 -20.65 3.97
CA ALA A 65 -17.33 -20.46 3.10
C ALA A 65 -18.11 -19.17 3.41
N ASP A 66 -17.39 -18.07 3.62
CA ASP A 66 -17.96 -16.72 3.76
C ASP A 66 -17.87 -15.94 2.43
N PRO A 67 -18.88 -16.05 1.55
CA PRO A 67 -18.88 -15.37 0.26
C PRO A 67 -19.00 -13.84 0.39
N HIS A 68 -19.57 -13.34 1.48
CA HIS A 68 -19.73 -11.89 1.68
C HIS A 68 -18.37 -11.25 1.96
N LEU A 69 -17.57 -11.86 2.84
CA LEU A 69 -16.21 -11.39 3.11
C LEU A 69 -15.30 -11.51 1.89
N CYS A 70 -15.44 -12.57 1.09
CA CYS A 70 -14.67 -12.71 -0.16
C CYS A 70 -14.97 -11.57 -1.15
N ASP A 71 -16.25 -11.30 -1.42
CA ASP A 71 -16.68 -10.24 -2.35
C ASP A 71 -16.27 -8.84 -1.85
N PHE A 72 -16.36 -8.60 -0.54
CA PHE A 72 -15.90 -7.36 0.08
C PHE A 72 -14.39 -7.13 -0.13
N LEU A 73 -13.55 -8.15 0.11
CA LEU A 73 -12.10 -8.06 -0.07
C LEU A 73 -11.72 -7.84 -1.54
N GLU A 74 -12.39 -8.52 -2.47
CA GLU A 74 -12.16 -8.38 -3.90
C GLU A 74 -12.51 -6.98 -4.41
N ARG A 75 -13.70 -6.47 -4.06
CA ARG A 75 -14.20 -5.18 -4.55
C ARG A 75 -13.45 -4.00 -3.98
N HIS A 76 -13.20 -4.00 -2.67
CA HIS A 76 -12.71 -2.82 -1.98
C HIS A 76 -11.20 -2.78 -1.78
N TYR A 77 -10.50 -3.92 -1.80
CA TYR A 77 -9.09 -3.96 -1.39
C TYR A 77 -8.16 -4.57 -2.44
N LEU A 78 -8.48 -5.73 -3.00
CA LEU A 78 -7.58 -6.42 -3.92
C LEU A 78 -7.36 -5.63 -5.21
N ASN A 79 -8.42 -5.06 -5.78
CA ASN A 79 -8.31 -4.21 -6.98
C ASN A 79 -7.52 -2.93 -6.70
N GLU A 80 -7.82 -2.23 -5.60
CA GLU A 80 -7.08 -1.02 -5.21
C GLU A 80 -5.60 -1.30 -5.00
N GLN A 81 -5.26 -2.47 -4.42
CA GLN A 81 -3.87 -2.82 -4.18
C GLN A 81 -3.07 -3.05 -5.46
N VAL A 82 -3.65 -3.72 -6.45
CA VAL A 82 -2.99 -3.90 -7.74
C VAL A 82 -2.74 -2.54 -8.40
N GLU A 83 -3.71 -1.61 -8.33
CA GLU A 83 -3.53 -0.26 -8.86
C GLU A 83 -2.45 0.55 -8.11
N HIS A 84 -2.43 0.50 -6.78
CA HIS A 84 -1.41 1.20 -5.98
C HIS A 84 -0.02 0.63 -6.23
N MET A 85 0.12 -0.69 -6.28
CA MET A 85 1.39 -1.33 -6.60
C MET A 85 1.88 -0.96 -8.00
N LYS A 86 0.98 -0.88 -8.99
CA LYS A 86 1.32 -0.42 -10.35
C LYS A 86 1.80 1.02 -10.34
N LYS A 87 1.05 1.94 -9.70
CA LYS A 87 1.44 3.36 -9.58
C LYS A 87 2.81 3.52 -8.92
N LEU A 88 3.09 2.78 -7.85
CA LEU A 88 4.40 2.78 -7.19
C LEU A 88 5.51 2.22 -8.10
N GLY A 89 5.23 1.15 -8.87
CA GLY A 89 6.15 0.61 -9.86
C GLY A 89 6.49 1.60 -10.98
N ASP A 90 5.49 2.34 -11.47
CA ASP A 90 5.68 3.38 -12.48
C ASP A 90 6.55 4.52 -11.93
N TYR A 91 6.32 4.94 -10.67
CA TYR A 91 7.14 5.94 -9.99
C TYR A 91 8.59 5.51 -9.81
N ILE A 92 8.83 4.27 -9.40
CA ILE A 92 10.19 3.72 -9.28
C ILE A 92 10.88 3.71 -10.65
N THR A 93 10.18 3.30 -11.70
CA THR A 93 10.73 3.25 -13.06
C THR A 93 11.12 4.63 -13.55
N ASN A 94 10.23 5.62 -13.38
CA ASN A 94 10.50 7.01 -13.76
C ASN A 94 11.69 7.60 -12.98
N LEU A 95 11.73 7.43 -11.66
CA LEU A 95 12.84 7.90 -10.82
C LEU A 95 14.17 7.23 -11.17
N THR A 96 14.15 5.94 -11.53
CA THR A 96 15.33 5.19 -11.96
C THR A 96 15.84 5.68 -13.32
N GLN A 97 14.94 5.92 -14.28
CA GLN A 97 15.31 6.41 -15.62
C GLN A 97 15.89 7.83 -15.59
N MET A 98 15.47 8.66 -14.64
CA MET A 98 15.97 10.02 -14.49
C MET A 98 17.26 10.11 -13.66
N ASP A 99 17.84 8.98 -13.23
CA ASP A 99 19.01 8.90 -12.36
C ASP A 99 18.85 9.74 -11.07
N ALA A 100 17.64 9.70 -10.48
CA ALA A 100 17.31 10.48 -9.28
C ALA A 100 18.15 10.09 -8.04
N SER A 101 18.81 8.93 -8.07
CA SER A 101 19.81 8.55 -7.05
C SER A 101 21.03 9.47 -7.02
N THR A 102 21.35 10.10 -8.15
CA THR A 102 22.58 10.89 -8.33
C THR A 102 22.26 12.36 -8.64
N ASN A 103 21.07 12.63 -9.20
CA ASN A 103 20.66 13.95 -9.66
C ASN A 103 19.45 14.50 -8.87
N LYS A 104 19.71 15.44 -7.95
CA LYS A 104 18.65 16.11 -7.17
C LYS A 104 17.65 16.91 -8.02
N MET A 105 18.02 17.34 -9.23
CA MET A 105 17.08 18.00 -10.14
C MET A 105 16.06 17.01 -10.73
N ALA A 106 16.44 15.75 -10.91
CA ALA A 106 15.52 14.72 -11.35
C ALA A 106 14.42 14.46 -10.30
N GLU A 107 14.79 14.44 -9.02
CA GLU A 107 13.83 14.29 -7.91
C GLU A 107 12.86 15.48 -7.84
N TYR A 108 13.37 16.72 -7.99
CA TYR A 108 12.54 17.93 -8.04
C TYR A 108 11.55 17.94 -9.22
N LEU A 109 12.01 17.57 -10.42
CA LEU A 109 11.16 17.50 -11.61
C LEU A 109 10.11 16.39 -11.49
N PHE A 110 10.47 15.26 -10.86
CA PHE A 110 9.53 14.18 -10.59
C PHE A 110 8.42 14.64 -9.64
N ASP A 111 8.76 15.34 -8.56
CA ASP A 111 7.79 15.90 -7.61
C ASP A 111 6.82 16.89 -8.31
N LYS A 112 7.38 17.86 -9.04
CA LYS A 112 6.62 18.88 -9.79
C LYS A 112 5.67 18.33 -10.86
N HIS A 113 6.10 17.32 -11.62
CA HIS A 113 5.32 16.85 -12.77
C HIS A 113 4.48 15.61 -12.49
N THR A 114 4.86 14.79 -11.51
CA THR A 114 4.22 13.50 -11.24
C THR A 114 3.37 13.51 -9.98
N LEU A 115 3.77 14.29 -8.96
CA LEU A 115 3.10 14.31 -7.66
C LEU A 115 2.18 15.54 -7.51
N GLU A 116 2.57 16.73 -7.96
CA GLU A 116 1.72 17.94 -7.89
C GLU A 116 0.52 17.93 -8.87
N GLY A 117 0.51 17.04 -9.87
CA GLY A 117 -0.60 16.90 -10.83
C GLY A 117 -1.83 16.14 -10.31
N LYS A 118 -1.86 15.76 -9.02
CA LYS A 118 -2.91 14.92 -8.40
C LYS A 118 -3.54 15.57 -7.17
N SER A 119 -3.77 16.89 -7.20
CA SER A 119 -4.58 17.59 -6.19
C SER A 119 -6.03 17.74 -6.59
#